data_AF-A0A843VMW5-F1
#
_entry.id   AF-A0A843VMW5-F1
#
_cell.length_a   1.000
_cell.length_b   1.000
_cell.length_c   1.000
_cell.angle_alpha   90.00
_cell.angle_beta   90.00
_cell.angle_gamma   90.00
#
_symmetry.space_group_name_H-M   'P 1'
#
loop_
_entity.id
_entity.type
_entity.pdbx_description
1 polymer ?
#
loop_
_entity_poly.entity_id
_entity_poly.type
_entity_poly.pdbx_seq_one_letter_code
_entity_poly.pdbx_strand_id
1 'polypeptide(L)'
;MTSTSTLSMKQKIIMLILKKTRTFNLLSMRSYYMTTEDLINVVGFEWDENGKKIHASELAWQQYMQFNPFAAWFKGRRLSIRNDLVNLFKDWGSA
;
A
#
# COMPACT_ATOMS: atom_id res chain seq x y z
N MET A 1 -6.02 -27.33 7.63
CA MET A 1 -6.25 -27.23 6.17
C MET A 1 -6.66 -25.81 5.88
N THR A 2 -5.90 -25.10 5.04
CA THR A 2 -5.94 -23.64 4.90
C THR A 2 -7.18 -23.17 4.14
N SER A 3 -8.02 -22.37 4.79
CA SER A 3 -9.21 -21.76 4.20
C SER A 3 -8.83 -20.88 3.01
N THR A 4 -9.17 -21.33 1.81
CA THR A 4 -9.13 -20.53 0.58
C THR A 4 -10.23 -19.48 0.66
N SER A 5 -9.86 -18.31 1.18
CA SER A 5 -10.75 -17.17 1.39
C SER A 5 -11.36 -16.73 0.06
N THR A 6 -12.67 -16.91 -0.10
CA THR A 6 -13.44 -16.55 -1.29
C THR A 6 -13.59 -15.04 -1.40
N LEU A 7 -13.08 -14.45 -2.51
CA LEU A 7 -13.22 -13.02 -2.76
C LEU A 7 -14.67 -12.62 -3.09
N SER A 8 -15.12 -11.50 -2.51
CA SER A 8 -16.38 -10.82 -2.80
C SER A 8 -16.50 -10.37 -4.26
N MET A 9 -17.72 -10.27 -4.79
CA MET A 9 -18.00 -9.87 -6.17
C MET A 9 -17.43 -8.47 -6.50
N LYS A 10 -17.47 -7.53 -5.53
CA LYS A 10 -16.84 -6.21 -5.66
C LYS A 10 -15.33 -6.32 -5.88
N GLN A 11 -14.68 -7.24 -5.16
CA GLN A 11 -13.24 -7.49 -5.25
C GLN A 11 -12.86 -8.18 -6.57
N LYS A 12 -13.72 -9.08 -7.08
CA LYS A 12 -13.54 -9.72 -8.39
C LYS A 12 -13.61 -8.72 -9.55
N ILE A 13 -14.55 -7.76 -9.49
CA ILE A 13 -14.67 -6.71 -10.52
C ILE A 13 -13.44 -5.79 -10.50
N ILE A 14 -12.99 -5.36 -9.33
CA ILE A 14 -11.80 -4.53 -9.21
C ILE A 14 -10.55 -5.30 -9.67
N MET A 15 -10.41 -6.59 -9.33
CA MET A 15 -9.37 -7.45 -9.89
C MET A 15 -9.35 -7.50 -11.41
N LEU A 16 -10.52 -7.59 -12.04
CA LEU A 16 -10.64 -7.66 -13.50
C LEU A 16 -10.21 -6.35 -14.16
N ILE A 17 -10.60 -5.21 -13.58
CA ILE A 17 -10.18 -3.88 -14.05
C ILE A 17 -8.66 -3.72 -13.93
N LEU A 18 -8.07 -4.14 -12.81
CA LEU A 18 -6.63 -4.00 -12.54
C LEU A 18 -5.74 -4.98 -13.33
N LYS A 19 -6.22 -6.23 -13.53
CA LYS A 19 -5.57 -7.19 -14.43
C LYS A 19 -5.57 -6.67 -15.87
N LYS A 20 -6.66 -6.03 -16.30
CA LYS A 20 -6.81 -5.45 -17.64
C LYS A 20 -5.88 -4.27 -17.88
N THR A 21 -5.55 -3.49 -16.84
CA THR A 21 -4.60 -2.36 -16.96
C THR A 21 -3.13 -2.75 -16.83
N ARG A 22 -2.77 -4.03 -16.61
CA ARG A 22 -1.37 -4.53 -16.43
C ARG A 22 -0.55 -3.77 -15.36
N THR A 23 -1.20 -3.04 -14.47
CA THR A 23 -0.50 -2.04 -13.65
C THR A 23 -0.12 -2.55 -12.27
N PHE A 24 -0.93 -3.33 -11.57
CA PHE A 24 -0.59 -3.90 -10.26
C PHE A 24 -1.47 -5.13 -9.98
N ASN A 25 -0.90 -6.27 -9.58
CA ASN A 25 -1.69 -7.42 -9.12
C ASN A 25 -2.12 -7.23 -7.64
N LEU A 26 -3.15 -7.94 -7.17
CA LEU A 26 -3.67 -7.77 -5.81
C LEU A 26 -2.64 -7.99 -4.70
N LEU A 27 -1.71 -8.94 -4.89
CA LEU A 27 -0.68 -9.21 -3.89
C LEU A 27 0.27 -8.01 -3.79
N SER A 28 0.64 -7.43 -4.92
CA SER A 28 1.42 -6.19 -5.00
C SER A 28 0.67 -5.00 -4.39
N MET A 29 -0.66 -4.90 -4.56
CA MET A 29 -1.47 -3.86 -3.93
C MET A 29 -1.60 -4.03 -2.42
N ARG A 30 -1.79 -5.26 -1.96
CA ARG A 30 -1.85 -5.57 -0.52
C ARG A 30 -0.52 -5.26 0.13
N SER A 31 0.59 -5.70 -0.48
CA SER A 31 1.93 -5.39 0.00
C SER A 31 2.19 -3.88 -0.01
N TYR A 32 1.78 -3.17 -1.07
CA TYR A 32 1.88 -1.72 -1.12
C TYR A 32 1.13 -1.06 0.03
N TYR A 33 -0.14 -1.45 0.25
CA TYR A 33 -0.97 -0.89 1.32
C TYR A 33 -0.35 -1.16 2.70
N MET A 34 0.01 -2.42 2.98
CA MET A 34 0.63 -2.81 4.25
C MET A 34 1.93 -2.03 4.51
N THR A 35 2.84 -1.96 3.52
CA THR A 35 4.08 -1.20 3.65
C THR A 35 3.82 0.30 3.87
N THR A 36 2.82 0.89 3.21
CA THR A 36 2.48 2.30 3.46
C THR A 36 1.92 2.54 4.86
N GLU A 37 1.09 1.62 5.38
CA GLU A 37 0.57 1.72 6.75
C GLU A 37 1.69 1.50 7.77
N ASP A 38 2.56 0.52 7.57
CA ASP A 38 3.72 0.26 8.42
C ASP A 38 4.64 1.48 8.48
N LEU A 39 4.92 2.12 7.33
CA LEU A 39 5.72 3.33 7.27
C LEU A 39 5.09 4.46 8.07
N ILE A 40 3.79 4.74 7.92
CA ILE A 40 3.10 5.81 8.65
C ILE A 40 3.06 5.55 10.17
N ASN A 41 3.09 4.28 10.58
CA ASN A 41 3.13 3.90 11.99
C ASN A 41 4.54 3.97 12.61
N VAL A 42 5.59 4.15 11.80
CA VAL A 42 6.96 4.33 12.29
C VAL A 42 7.19 5.80 12.64
N VAL A 43 7.73 6.05 13.84
CA VAL A 43 8.08 7.41 14.30
C VAL A 43 9.05 8.06 13.31
N GLY A 44 8.70 9.27 12.85
CA GLY A 44 9.51 10.05 11.90
C GLY A 44 9.07 9.92 10.43
N PHE A 45 8.03 9.14 10.15
CA PHE A 45 7.36 9.09 8.86
C PHE A 45 5.95 9.65 8.98
N GLU A 46 5.57 10.48 8.00
CA GLU A 46 4.27 11.14 7.95
C GLU A 46 3.71 11.07 6.53
N TRP A 47 2.38 11.04 6.42
CA TRP A 47 1.70 11.11 5.15
C TRP A 47 1.40 12.56 4.78
N ASP A 48 1.98 13.04 3.67
CA ASP A 48 1.67 14.33 3.07
C ASP A 48 0.45 14.18 2.16
N GLU A 49 -0.71 14.65 2.62
CA GLU A 49 -1.97 14.59 1.85
C GLU A 49 -1.92 15.43 0.57
N ASN A 50 -1.23 16.58 0.59
CA ASN A 50 -1.13 17.49 -0.55
C ASN A 50 -0.25 16.88 -1.66
N GLY A 51 0.91 16.36 -1.26
CA GLY A 51 1.83 15.68 -2.15
C GLY A 51 1.40 14.26 -2.53
N LYS A 52 0.45 13.67 -1.79
CA LYS A 52 0.11 12.24 -1.79
C LYS A 52 1.37 11.37 -1.70
N LYS A 53 2.24 11.62 -0.72
CA LYS A 53 3.54 10.93 -0.58
C LYS A 53 3.91 10.78 0.89
N ILE A 54 4.92 9.94 1.16
CA ILE A 54 5.48 9.79 2.51
C ILE A 54 6.60 10.81 2.70
N HIS A 55 6.50 11.61 3.75
CA HIS A 55 7.49 12.56 4.20
C HIS A 55 8.24 12.01 5.42
N ALA A 56 9.56 12.04 5.38
CA ALA A 56 10.41 11.61 6.49
C ALA A 56 11.82 12.21 6.30
N SER A 57 12.60 12.24 7.38
CA SER A 57 14.01 12.64 7.29
C SER A 57 14.85 11.61 6.52
N GLU A 58 15.99 12.03 5.98
CA GLU A 58 16.92 11.12 5.30
C GLU A 58 17.38 9.99 6.23
N LEU A 59 17.63 10.31 7.51
CA LEU A 59 18.02 9.34 8.52
C LEU A 59 16.93 8.29 8.76
N ALA A 60 15.67 8.70 8.85
CA ALA A 60 14.54 7.78 9.03
C ALA A 60 14.40 6.82 7.84
N TRP A 61 14.52 7.33 6.61
CA TRP A 61 14.56 6.49 5.42
C TRP A 61 15.72 5.49 5.46
N GLN A 62 16.93 5.94 5.80
CA GLN A 62 18.12 5.06 5.88
C GLN A 62 17.94 3.94 6.90
N GLN A 63 17.46 4.26 8.11
CA GLN A 63 17.20 3.27 9.15
C GLN A 63 16.14 2.25 8.72
N TYR A 64 15.02 2.71 8.13
CA TYR A 64 13.95 1.80 7.70
C TYR A 64 14.37 0.91 6.51
N MET A 65 15.14 1.46 5.56
CA MET A 65 15.63 0.72 4.39
C MET A 65 16.63 -0.39 4.74
N GLN A 66 17.30 -0.32 5.90
CA GLN A 66 18.16 -1.41 6.36
C GLN A 66 17.37 -2.71 6.61
N PHE A 67 16.14 -2.58 7.12
CA PHE A 67 15.25 -3.72 7.40
C PHE A 67 14.33 -4.04 6.23
N ASN A 68 13.97 -3.04 5.43
CA ASN A 68 13.09 -3.19 4.28
C ASN A 68 13.62 -2.40 3.06
N PRO A 69 14.56 -2.97 2.28
CA PRO A 69 15.13 -2.30 1.11
C PRO A 69 14.09 -1.89 0.04
N PHE A 70 12.95 -2.60 -0.01
CA PHE A 70 11.85 -2.28 -0.92
C PHE A 70 11.20 -0.92 -0.60
N ALA A 71 11.34 -0.43 0.63
CA ALA A 71 10.84 0.89 1.05
C ALA A 71 11.44 2.03 0.22
N ALA A 72 12.64 1.85 -0.34
CA ALA A 72 13.28 2.81 -1.24
C ALA A 72 12.38 3.20 -2.43
N TRP A 73 11.52 2.28 -2.88
CA TRP A 73 10.58 2.55 -3.97
C TRP A 73 9.57 3.64 -3.62
N PHE A 74 9.20 3.79 -2.34
CA PHE A 74 8.21 4.77 -1.87
C PHE A 74 8.79 6.17 -1.67
N LYS A 75 10.11 6.28 -1.48
CA LYS A 75 10.79 7.54 -1.21
C LYS A 75 10.62 8.52 -2.39
N GLY A 76 10.06 9.70 -2.10
CA GLY A 76 9.87 10.77 -3.08
C GLY A 76 8.83 10.50 -4.17
N ARG A 77 8.17 9.34 -4.17
CA ARG A 77 7.13 9.03 -5.15
C ARG A 77 5.77 9.59 -4.74
N ARG A 78 5.01 10.01 -5.75
CA ARG A 78 3.58 10.29 -5.59
C ARG A 78 2.80 8.98 -5.60
N LEU A 79 2.16 8.70 -4.48
CA LEU A 79 1.42 7.49 -4.15
C LEU A 79 -0.08 7.74 -4.37
N SER A 80 -0.45 8.15 -5.58
CA SER A 80 -1.81 8.59 -5.92
C SER A 80 -2.90 7.54 -5.68
N ILE A 81 -2.54 6.26 -5.81
CA ILE A 81 -3.43 5.11 -5.64
C ILE A 81 -3.66 4.72 -4.17
N ARG A 82 -2.92 5.33 -3.22
CA ARG A 82 -3.00 4.95 -1.79
C ARG A 82 -4.39 5.15 -1.22
N ASN A 83 -5.07 6.26 -1.54
CA ASN A 83 -6.43 6.50 -1.02
C ASN A 83 -7.45 5.48 -1.56
N ASP A 84 -7.34 5.11 -2.84
CA ASP A 84 -8.20 4.11 -3.45
C ASP A 84 -7.97 2.72 -2.82
N LEU A 85 -6.70 2.40 -2.53
CA LEU A 85 -6.32 1.17 -1.82
C LEU A 85 -6.81 1.15 -0.37
N VAL A 86 -6.68 2.27 0.34
CA VAL A 86 -7.19 2.42 1.71
C VAL A 86 -8.69 2.16 1.74
N ASN A 87 -9.46 2.75 0.82
CA ASN A 87 -10.90 2.51 0.75
C ASN A 87 -11.23 1.05 0.40
N LEU A 88 -10.46 0.44 -0.50
CA LEU A 88 -10.64 -0.94 -0.91
C LEU A 88 -10.34 -1.95 0.21
N PHE A 89 -9.31 -1.69 1.02
CA PHE A 89 -8.89 -2.59 2.10
C PHE A 89 -9.56 -2.28 3.45
N LYS A 90 -10.01 -1.05 3.72
CA LYS A 90 -10.88 -0.75 4.86
C LYS A 90 -12.23 -1.49 4.75
N ASP A 91 -12.82 -1.50 3.56
CA ASP A 91 -14.00 -2.31 3.24
C ASP A 91 -13.74 -3.82 3.38
N TRP A 92 -12.48 -4.26 3.28
CA TRP A 92 -12.09 -5.66 3.42
C TRP A 92 -12.04 -6.11 4.88
N GLY A 93 -11.59 -5.25 5.80
CA GLY A 93 -11.47 -5.55 7.23
C GLY A 93 -12.75 -5.37 8.07
N SER A 94 -13.87 -5.02 7.42
CA SER A 94 -15.15 -4.70 8.08
C SER A 94 -16.20 -5.82 8.00
N ALA A 95 -15.77 -7.09 7.83
CA ALA A 95 -16.65 -8.26 7.77
C ALA A 95 -16.20 -9.35 8.75
#